data_AF-A0AAV3UYG7-F1
#
_entry.id   AF-A0AAV3UYG7-F1
#
_cell.length_a   1.000
_cell.length_b   1.000
_cell.length_c   1.000
_cell.angle_alpha   90.00
_cell.angle_beta   90.00
_cell.angle_gamma   90.00
#
_symmetry.space_group_name_H-M   'P 1'
#
loop_
_entity.id
_entity.type
_entity.pdbx_description
1 polymer ?
#
loop_
_entity_poly.entity_id
_entity_poly.type
_entity_poly.pdbx_seq_one_letter_code
_entity_poly.pdbx_strand_id
1 'polypeptide(L)'
;MSTWLHWIDLMGVAVFAVSGTLMAYKKHMDGFGVVVLASVTAIGGGTLRDIILDLPVFWVQDHSFFFAILGAAFCTIIWLRISHRFPLRYLQVADAIGLAFFNVMGLQKALGYGASPFIAIALGTMTGVFGGLIRDVICREIPLVLKGELYATACIIGGACYIAAFYLGLSTYSCMIIGFVITLATRLAAMKWHWHLPVFNPEHMD
;
A
#
# COMPACT_ATOMS: atom_id res chain seq x y z
N MET A 1 1.91 15.69 14.58
CA MET A 1 1.52 14.25 14.64
C MET A 1 2.11 13.64 15.90
N SER A 2 1.47 12.64 16.49
CA SER A 2 2.11 11.85 17.55
C SER A 2 3.33 11.13 16.98
N THR A 3 4.41 11.05 17.76
CA THR A 3 5.70 10.46 17.32
C THR A 3 5.55 9.04 16.79
N TRP A 4 4.62 8.25 17.33
CA TRP A 4 4.37 6.87 16.89
C TRP A 4 3.72 6.77 15.51
N LEU A 5 2.81 7.69 15.14
CA LEU A 5 2.18 7.70 13.81
C LEU A 5 3.22 7.95 12.72
N HIS A 6 4.15 8.88 12.99
CA HIS A 6 5.23 9.20 12.08
C HIS A 6 6.11 7.98 11.77
N TRP A 7 6.47 7.19 12.79
CA TRP A 7 7.22 5.95 12.57
C TRP A 7 6.45 4.91 11.75
N ILE A 8 5.13 4.80 11.94
CA ILE A 8 4.29 3.91 11.15
C ILE A 8 4.22 4.37 9.69
N ASP A 9 4.08 5.68 9.44
CA ASP A 9 4.10 6.25 8.08
C ASP A 9 5.45 5.95 7.40
N LEU A 10 6.57 6.15 8.10
CA LEU A 10 7.90 5.82 7.59
C LEU A 10 8.05 4.33 7.27
N MET A 11 7.52 3.44 8.12
CA MET A 11 7.51 2.00 7.87
C MET A 11 6.70 1.64 6.63
N GLY A 12 5.50 2.22 6.48
CA GLY A 12 4.66 1.99 5.30
C GLY A 12 5.36 2.42 4.00
N VAL A 13 5.95 3.62 4.01
CA VAL A 13 6.74 4.16 2.90
C VAL A 13 7.95 3.27 2.59
N ALA A 14 8.69 2.84 3.61
CA ALA A 14 9.82 1.93 3.42
C ALA A 14 9.39 0.60 2.78
N VAL A 15 8.31 -0.01 3.27
CA VAL A 15 7.81 -1.30 2.75
C VAL A 15 7.36 -1.19 1.29
N PHE A 16 6.65 -0.11 0.91
CA PHE A 16 6.31 0.11 -0.50
C PHE A 16 7.53 0.46 -1.36
N ALA A 17 8.52 1.16 -0.83
CA ALA A 17 9.78 1.36 -1.53
C ALA A 17 10.52 0.04 -1.80
N VAL A 18 10.50 -0.91 -0.85
CA VAL A 18 10.98 -2.28 -1.08
C VAL A 18 10.20 -2.93 -2.23
N SER A 19 8.87 -2.88 -2.21
CA SER A 19 8.04 -3.47 -3.27
C SER A 19 8.32 -2.86 -4.65
N GLY A 20 8.43 -1.54 -4.75
CA GLY A 20 8.80 -0.84 -5.98
C GLY A 20 10.22 -1.20 -6.44
N THR A 21 11.17 -1.30 -5.51
CA THR A 21 12.55 -1.72 -5.82
C THR A 21 12.63 -3.14 -6.36
N LEU A 22 11.87 -4.08 -5.77
CA LEU A 22 11.80 -5.45 -6.26
C LEU A 22 11.20 -5.53 -7.67
N MET A 23 10.19 -4.70 -7.97
CA MET A 23 9.61 -4.61 -9.31
C MET A 23 10.61 -4.02 -10.32
N ALA A 24 11.33 -2.96 -9.94
CA ALA A 24 12.35 -2.33 -10.79
C ALA A 24 13.47 -3.33 -11.13
N TYR A 25 13.91 -4.10 -10.14
CA TYR A 25 14.89 -5.17 -10.31
C TYR A 25 14.38 -6.26 -11.27
N LYS A 26 13.13 -6.72 -11.09
CA LYS A 26 12.49 -7.69 -12.00
C LYS A 26 12.43 -7.17 -13.45
N LYS A 27 12.29 -5.86 -13.64
CA LYS A 27 12.20 -5.20 -14.94
C LYS A 27 13.56 -4.74 -15.48
N HIS A 28 14.67 -5.11 -14.83
CA HIS A 28 16.03 -4.75 -15.24
C HIS A 28 16.25 -3.25 -15.44
N MET A 29 15.63 -2.43 -14.59
CA MET A 29 15.81 -0.97 -14.61
C MET A 29 17.19 -0.57 -14.07
N ASP A 30 17.70 0.59 -14.52
CA ASP A 30 18.92 1.17 -14.01
C ASP A 30 18.74 1.76 -12.60
N GLY A 31 19.83 2.19 -11.96
CA GLY A 31 19.78 2.71 -10.59
C GLY A 31 18.84 3.90 -10.42
N PHE A 32 18.77 4.77 -11.42
CA PHE A 32 17.81 5.88 -11.42
C PHE A 32 16.37 5.39 -11.50
N GLY A 33 16.08 4.45 -12.41
CA GLY A 33 14.77 3.81 -12.53
C GLY A 33 14.31 3.12 -11.24
N VAL A 34 15.23 2.50 -10.49
CA VAL A 34 14.91 1.94 -9.16
C VAL A 34 14.42 3.01 -8.19
N VAL A 35 15.15 4.13 -8.08
CA VAL A 35 14.78 5.22 -7.16
C VAL A 35 13.44 5.83 -7.55
N VAL A 36 13.20 6.05 -8.85
CA VAL A 36 11.94 6.59 -9.36
C VAL A 36 10.78 5.65 -9.04
N LEU A 37 10.89 4.35 -9.37
CA LEU A 37 9.81 3.40 -9.16
C LEU A 37 9.54 3.17 -7.67
N ALA A 38 10.60 3.06 -6.85
CA ALA A 38 10.47 2.94 -5.39
C ALA A 38 9.75 4.16 -4.80
N SER A 39 10.13 5.37 -5.23
CA SER A 39 9.49 6.61 -4.78
C SER A 39 8.02 6.65 -5.17
N VAL A 40 7.70 6.50 -6.46
CA VAL A 40 6.31 6.57 -6.93
C VAL A 40 5.43 5.52 -6.25
N THR A 41 5.94 4.31 -6.02
CA THR A 41 5.21 3.26 -5.28
C THR A 41 4.94 3.69 -3.83
N ALA A 42 5.94 4.24 -3.16
CA ALA A 42 5.87 4.58 -1.74
C ALA A 42 5.05 5.83 -1.42
N ILE A 43 5.15 6.88 -2.24
CA ILE A 43 4.50 8.18 -1.98
C ILE A 43 3.25 8.42 -2.81
N GLY A 44 3.01 7.65 -3.88
CA GLY A 44 1.92 7.90 -4.83
C GLY A 44 0.53 7.91 -4.19
N GLY A 45 0.20 6.88 -3.41
CA GLY A 45 -1.10 6.77 -2.74
C GLY A 45 -1.33 7.87 -1.69
N GLY A 46 -0.33 8.14 -0.85
CA GLY A 46 -0.40 9.21 0.15
C GLY A 46 -0.47 10.60 -0.47
N THR A 47 0.19 10.83 -1.61
CA THR A 47 0.12 12.09 -2.36
C THR A 47 -1.28 12.31 -2.92
N LEU A 48 -1.87 11.29 -3.56
CA LEU A 48 -3.25 11.39 -4.07
C LEU A 48 -4.24 11.69 -2.93
N ARG A 49 -4.11 10.98 -1.81
CA ARG A 49 -4.93 11.22 -0.61
C ARG A 49 -4.82 12.67 -0.14
N ASP A 50 -3.61 13.18 0.01
CA ASP A 50 -3.39 14.53 0.55
C ASP A 50 -3.95 15.60 -0.39
N ILE A 51 -3.83 15.42 -1.71
CA ILE A 51 -4.46 16.29 -2.71
C ILE A 51 -5.99 16.26 -2.60
N ILE A 52 -6.60 15.08 -2.47
CA ILE A 52 -8.07 14.96 -2.34
C ILE A 52 -8.59 15.62 -1.06
N LEU A 53 -7.82 15.53 0.03
CA LEU A 53 -8.16 16.15 1.31
C LEU A 53 -7.81 17.65 1.38
N ASP A 54 -7.28 18.25 0.31
CA ASP A 54 -6.78 19.62 0.27
C ASP A 54 -5.72 19.92 1.34
N LEU A 55 -4.77 18.99 1.49
CA LEU A 55 -3.69 19.05 2.48
C LEU A 55 -2.32 19.20 1.80
N PRO A 56 -1.35 19.84 2.48
CA PRO A 56 0.02 19.82 2.01
C PRO A 56 0.53 18.37 1.96
N VAL A 57 1.20 18.04 0.87
CA VAL A 57 1.70 16.69 0.60
C VAL A 57 2.76 16.29 1.63
N PHE A 58 2.56 15.15 2.30
CA PHE A 58 3.35 14.76 3.48
C PHE A 58 4.89 14.73 3.26
N TRP A 59 5.37 14.17 2.15
CA TRP A 59 6.80 14.04 1.88
C TRP A 59 7.46 15.35 1.40
N VAL A 60 6.64 16.33 0.98
CA VAL A 60 7.13 17.69 0.68
C VAL A 60 7.36 18.47 1.97
N GLN A 61 6.55 18.19 3.00
CA GLN A 61 6.67 18.80 4.32
C GLN A 61 7.79 18.19 5.15
N ASP A 62 8.11 16.90 4.92
CA ASP A 62 9.06 16.16 5.73
C ASP A 62 10.00 15.29 4.86
N HIS A 63 11.27 15.69 4.83
CA HIS A 63 12.33 15.01 4.09
C HIS A 63 12.69 13.61 4.61
N SER A 64 12.28 13.23 5.83
CA SER A 64 12.56 11.91 6.40
C SER A 64 11.94 10.79 5.56
N PHE A 65 10.80 11.04 4.92
CA PHE A 65 10.15 10.12 4.00
C PHE A 65 11.03 9.81 2.79
N PHE A 66 11.69 10.81 2.22
CA PHE A 66 12.60 10.62 1.09
C PHE A 66 13.82 9.77 1.50
N PHE A 67 14.40 10.04 2.68
CA PHE A 67 15.49 9.23 3.21
C PHE A 67 15.07 7.79 3.51
N ALA A 68 13.84 7.56 3.99
CA ALA A 68 13.31 6.21 4.20
C ALA A 68 13.18 5.43 2.88
N ILE A 69 12.74 6.09 1.80
CA ILE A 69 12.66 5.48 0.46
C ILE A 69 14.05 5.09 -0.03
N LEU A 70 15.01 6.02 0.03
CA LEU A 70 16.38 5.76 -0.41
C LEU A 70 17.04 4.64 0.42
N GLY A 71 16.87 4.67 1.73
CA GLY A 71 17.37 3.64 2.63
C GLY A 71 16.77 2.27 2.32
N ALA A 72 15.44 2.19 2.16
CA ALA A 72 14.76 0.94 1.82
C ALA A 72 15.20 0.41 0.44
N ALA A 73 15.30 1.26 -0.57
CA ALA A 73 15.75 0.88 -1.90
C ALA A 73 17.20 0.37 -1.88
N PHE A 74 18.10 1.10 -1.22
CA PHE A 74 19.50 0.71 -1.09
C PHE A 74 19.69 -0.62 -0.35
N CYS A 75 19.03 -0.78 0.80
CA CYS A 75 19.02 -2.03 1.57
C CYS A 75 18.50 -3.19 0.72
N THR A 76 17.43 -2.97 -0.06
CA THR A 76 16.86 -3.99 -0.94
C THR A 76 17.85 -4.37 -2.05
N ILE A 77 18.53 -3.40 -2.68
CA ILE A 77 19.54 -3.67 -3.72
C ILE A 77 20.72 -4.49 -3.15
N ILE A 78 21.24 -4.12 -1.96
CA ILE A 78 22.32 -4.89 -1.31
C ILE A 78 21.86 -6.32 -1.05
N TRP A 79 20.66 -6.48 -0.48
CA TRP A 79 20.10 -7.80 -0.20
C TRP A 79 19.93 -8.64 -1.47
N LEU A 80 19.44 -8.05 -2.56
CA LEU A 80 19.31 -8.71 -3.85
C LEU A 80 20.65 -9.14 -4.46
N ARG A 81 21.73 -8.39 -4.21
CA ARG A 81 23.08 -8.76 -4.67
C ARG A 81 23.63 -9.98 -3.91
N ILE A 82 23.25 -10.13 -2.64
CA ILE A 82 23.71 -11.24 -1.78
C ILE A 82 22.83 -12.48 -1.95
N SER A 83 21.54 -12.30 -2.23
CA SER A 83 20.58 -13.39 -2.36
C SER A 83 20.66 -14.08 -3.73
N HIS A 84 20.87 -15.39 -3.75
CA HIS A 84 20.91 -16.19 -4.98
C HIS A 84 19.53 -16.52 -5.57
N ARG A 85 18.42 -16.19 -4.88
CA ARG A 85 17.06 -16.48 -5.37
C ARG A 85 16.16 -15.27 -5.20
N PHE A 86 15.51 -14.88 -6.29
CA PHE A 86 14.45 -13.87 -6.33
C PHE A 86 13.08 -14.56 -6.41
N PRO A 87 12.38 -14.84 -5.29
CA PRO A 87 11.02 -15.31 -5.37
C PRO A 87 10.06 -14.11 -5.48
N LEU A 88 9.25 -14.13 -6.53
CA LEU A 88 8.13 -13.21 -6.78
C LEU A 88 7.23 -13.00 -5.53
N ARG A 89 7.19 -14.01 -4.66
CA ARG A 89 6.47 -14.00 -3.39
C ARG A 89 6.88 -12.85 -2.45
N TYR A 90 8.16 -12.44 -2.43
CA TYR A 90 8.58 -11.32 -1.57
C TYR A 90 7.98 -9.99 -2.02
N LEU A 91 7.87 -9.76 -3.34
CA LEU A 91 7.22 -8.57 -3.89
C LEU A 91 5.76 -8.52 -3.46
N GLN A 92 5.03 -9.63 -3.62
CA GLN A 92 3.61 -9.69 -3.25
C GLN A 92 3.38 -9.54 -1.74
N VAL A 93 4.27 -10.09 -0.90
CA VAL A 93 4.18 -9.95 0.56
C VAL A 93 4.51 -8.52 1.00
N ALA A 94 5.58 -7.91 0.46
CA ALA A 94 5.91 -6.51 0.74
C ALA A 94 4.76 -5.60 0.32
N ASP A 95 4.18 -5.84 -0.86
CA ASP A 95 2.99 -5.14 -1.34
C ASP A 95 1.79 -5.31 -0.39
N ALA A 96 1.50 -6.53 0.08
CA ALA A 96 0.41 -6.77 1.04
C ALA A 96 0.60 -6.03 2.37
N ILE A 97 1.83 -5.97 2.88
CA ILE A 97 2.16 -5.25 4.13
C ILE A 97 2.00 -3.73 3.92
N GLY A 98 2.53 -3.19 2.83
CA GLY A 98 2.40 -1.76 2.51
C GLY A 98 0.94 -1.38 2.29
N LEU A 99 0.18 -2.21 1.58
CA LEU A 99 -1.26 -2.06 1.37
C LEU A 99 -2.01 -1.93 2.71
N ALA A 100 -1.71 -2.80 3.68
CA ALA A 100 -2.32 -2.75 5.00
C ALA A 100 -1.98 -1.47 5.77
N PHE A 101 -0.70 -1.03 5.75
CA PHE A 101 -0.29 0.23 6.39
C PHE A 101 -1.03 1.42 5.76
N PHE A 102 -0.94 1.59 4.44
CA PHE A 102 -1.51 2.74 3.76
C PHE A 102 -3.04 2.78 3.81
N ASN A 103 -3.69 1.62 3.86
CA ASN A 103 -5.13 1.55 4.09
C ASN A 103 -5.51 2.19 5.43
N VAL A 104 -4.92 1.74 6.54
CA VAL A 104 -5.27 2.27 7.87
C VAL A 104 -4.81 3.71 8.07
N MET A 105 -3.65 4.10 7.52
CA MET A 105 -3.16 5.48 7.61
C MET A 105 -4.02 6.44 6.78
N GLY A 106 -4.43 6.03 5.59
CA GLY A 106 -5.35 6.81 4.75
C GLY A 106 -6.71 7.00 5.42
N LEU A 107 -7.24 5.93 6.01
CA LEU A 107 -8.53 5.92 6.68
C LEU A 107 -8.50 6.74 7.99
N GLN A 108 -7.46 6.57 8.82
CA GLN A 108 -7.27 7.35 10.04
C GLN A 108 -7.13 8.85 9.72
N LYS A 109 -6.35 9.20 8.69
CA LYS A 109 -6.18 10.59 8.28
C LYS A 109 -7.51 11.15 7.77
N ALA A 110 -8.21 10.46 6.86
CA ALA A 110 -9.49 10.91 6.33
C ALA A 110 -10.53 11.18 7.44
N LEU A 111 -10.69 10.26 8.39
CA LEU A 111 -11.56 10.48 9.55
C LEU A 111 -11.14 11.69 10.40
N GLY A 112 -9.83 11.86 10.62
CA GLY A 112 -9.27 12.98 11.38
C GLY A 112 -9.55 14.35 10.73
N TYR A 113 -9.79 14.39 9.43
CA TYR A 113 -10.18 15.60 8.68
C TYR A 113 -11.69 15.67 8.41
N GLY A 114 -12.51 14.91 9.13
CA GLY A 114 -13.97 15.02 9.10
C GLY A 114 -14.66 14.29 7.94
N ALA A 115 -13.94 13.43 7.20
CA ALA A 115 -14.57 12.60 6.18
C ALA A 115 -15.58 11.63 6.83
N SER A 116 -16.69 11.36 6.12
CA SER A 116 -17.64 10.34 6.57
C SER A 116 -16.99 8.95 6.57
N PRO A 117 -17.47 7.98 7.37
CA PRO A 117 -16.87 6.65 7.44
C PRO A 117 -16.75 5.95 6.08
N PHE A 118 -17.75 6.13 5.23
CA PHE A 118 -17.74 5.59 3.87
C PHE A 118 -16.63 6.21 3.02
N ILE A 119 -16.50 7.54 3.05
CA ILE A 119 -15.43 8.25 2.34
C ILE A 119 -14.05 7.89 2.90
N ALA A 120 -13.94 7.70 4.21
CA ALA A 120 -12.70 7.27 4.85
C ALA A 120 -12.26 5.87 4.39
N ILE A 121 -13.19 4.92 4.25
CA ILE A 121 -12.90 3.59 3.68
C ILE A 121 -12.44 3.72 2.22
N ALA A 122 -13.11 4.54 1.42
CA ALA A 122 -12.73 4.78 0.04
C ALA A 122 -11.33 5.40 -0.07
N LEU A 123 -11.05 6.45 0.70
CA LEU A 123 -9.73 7.11 0.71
C LEU A 123 -8.64 6.20 1.26
N GLY A 124 -8.90 5.42 2.31
CA GLY A 124 -7.98 4.39 2.80
C GLY A 124 -7.64 3.39 1.70
N THR A 125 -8.67 2.84 1.04
CA THR A 125 -8.50 1.89 -0.06
C THR A 125 -7.71 2.50 -1.23
N MET A 126 -8.03 3.73 -1.63
CA MET A 126 -7.27 4.44 -2.67
C MET A 126 -5.81 4.66 -2.26
N THR A 127 -5.56 5.09 -1.03
CA THR A 127 -4.21 5.31 -0.51
C THR A 127 -3.39 4.01 -0.56
N GLY A 128 -3.98 2.89 -0.14
CA GLY A 128 -3.33 1.58 -0.16
C GLY A 128 -3.06 1.08 -1.56
N VAL A 129 -4.03 1.19 -2.47
CA VAL A 129 -3.95 0.54 -3.79
C VAL A 129 -3.15 1.35 -4.80
N PHE A 130 -3.23 2.69 -4.74
CA PHE A 130 -2.79 3.54 -5.84
C PHE A 130 -1.27 3.51 -6.07
N GLY A 131 -0.47 3.34 -5.01
CA GLY A 131 0.99 3.18 -5.14
C GLY A 131 1.38 1.94 -5.96
N GLY A 132 0.80 0.79 -5.63
CA GLY A 132 0.97 -0.45 -6.39
C GLY A 132 0.39 -0.37 -7.81
N LEU A 133 -0.73 0.34 -7.98
CA LEU A 133 -1.33 0.57 -9.30
C LEU A 133 -0.39 1.34 -10.23
N ILE A 134 0.14 2.50 -9.79
CA ILE A 134 1.04 3.30 -10.63
C ILE A 134 2.30 2.49 -10.95
N ARG A 135 2.86 1.78 -9.97
CA ARG A 135 4.02 0.88 -10.18
C ARG A 135 3.76 -0.09 -11.31
N ASP A 136 2.63 -0.79 -11.26
CA ASP A 136 2.30 -1.83 -12.24
C ASP A 136 2.08 -1.23 -13.63
N VAL A 137 1.41 -0.07 -13.73
CA VAL A 137 1.20 0.66 -14.99
C VAL A 137 2.54 1.10 -15.61
N ILE A 138 3.44 1.70 -14.84
CA ILE A 138 4.79 2.10 -15.32
C ILE A 138 5.55 0.87 -15.83
N CYS A 139 5.42 -0.26 -15.14
CA CYS A 139 6.07 -1.51 -15.50
C CYS A 139 5.36 -2.30 -16.61
N ARG A 140 4.30 -1.75 -17.21
CA ARG A 140 3.46 -2.39 -18.24
C ARG A 140 2.91 -3.75 -17.80
N GLU A 141 2.54 -3.87 -16.53
CA GLU A 141 1.86 -5.02 -15.96
C GLU A 141 0.38 -4.68 -15.76
N ILE A 142 -0.50 -5.68 -15.89
CA ILE A 142 -1.88 -5.51 -15.43
C ILE A 142 -1.83 -5.30 -13.89
N PRO A 143 -2.36 -4.18 -13.36
CA PRO A 143 -2.32 -3.89 -11.93
C PRO A 143 -2.93 -5.00 -11.10
N LEU A 144 -2.32 -5.30 -9.94
CA LEU A 144 -2.82 -6.35 -9.03
C LEU A 144 -4.29 -6.17 -8.65
N VAL A 145 -4.74 -4.92 -8.49
CA VAL A 145 -6.14 -4.60 -8.20
C VAL A 145 -7.11 -5.01 -9.32
N LEU A 146 -6.65 -5.12 -10.56
CA LEU A 146 -7.47 -5.48 -11.73
C LEU A 146 -7.39 -6.97 -12.09
N LYS A 147 -6.60 -7.78 -11.37
CA LYS A 147 -6.40 -9.22 -11.65
C LYS A 147 -7.44 -10.15 -11.02
N GLY A 148 -8.50 -9.60 -10.42
CA GLY A 148 -9.56 -10.38 -9.76
C GLY A 148 -9.17 -10.98 -8.41
N GLU A 149 -7.94 -10.85 -7.94
CA GLU A 149 -7.58 -11.26 -6.56
C GLU A 149 -8.18 -10.30 -5.52
N LEU A 150 -8.39 -10.79 -4.29
CA LEU A 150 -8.82 -9.90 -3.20
C LEU A 150 -7.69 -8.93 -2.84
N TYR A 151 -7.80 -7.71 -3.37
CA TYR A 151 -6.83 -6.62 -3.22
C TYR A 151 -7.49 -5.39 -2.59
N ALA A 152 -8.27 -4.64 -3.38
CA ALA A 152 -9.07 -3.52 -2.87
C ALA A 152 -10.13 -4.02 -1.86
N THR A 153 -10.68 -5.21 -2.07
CA THR A 153 -11.64 -5.82 -1.14
C THR A 153 -11.03 -6.10 0.23
N ALA A 154 -9.74 -6.48 0.31
CA ALA A 154 -9.05 -6.65 1.59
C ALA A 154 -8.92 -5.30 2.34
N CYS A 155 -8.73 -4.20 1.61
CA CYS A 155 -8.73 -2.85 2.19
C CYS A 155 -10.11 -2.47 2.71
N ILE A 156 -11.17 -2.73 1.93
CA ILE A 156 -12.55 -2.44 2.32
C ILE A 156 -12.94 -3.23 3.57
N ILE A 157 -12.61 -4.53 3.64
CA ILE A 157 -12.90 -5.39 4.80
C ILE A 157 -12.17 -4.86 6.04
N GLY A 158 -10.86 -4.61 5.96
CA GLY A 158 -10.11 -4.08 7.10
C GLY A 158 -10.53 -2.66 7.49
N GLY A 159 -10.92 -1.84 6.52
CA GLY A 159 -11.47 -0.50 6.76
C GLY A 159 -12.83 -0.53 7.45
N ALA A 160 -13.71 -1.45 7.05
CA ALA A 160 -14.99 -1.68 7.75
C ALA A 160 -14.76 -2.14 9.19
N CYS A 161 -13.82 -3.05 9.44
CA CYS A 161 -13.44 -3.47 10.79
C CYS A 161 -12.84 -2.33 11.62
N TYR A 162 -12.01 -1.48 11.01
CA TYR A 162 -11.51 -0.26 11.65
C TYR A 162 -12.68 0.63 12.09
N ILE A 163 -13.60 0.93 11.16
CA ILE A 163 -14.75 1.80 11.44
C ILE A 163 -15.64 1.21 12.53
N ALA A 164 -15.90 -0.10 12.50
CA ALA A 164 -16.66 -0.77 13.55
C ALA A 164 -15.97 -0.61 14.92
N ALA A 165 -14.64 -0.82 15.00
CA ALA A 165 -13.89 -0.62 16.23
C ALA A 165 -13.93 0.84 16.70
N PHE A 166 -13.87 1.80 15.78
CA PHE A 166 -13.99 3.23 16.08
C PHE A 166 -15.35 3.56 16.71
N TYR A 167 -16.45 3.03 16.16
CA TYR A 167 -17.80 3.24 16.71
C TYR A 167 -18.05 2.52 18.04
N LEU A 168 -17.29 1.45 18.32
CA LEU A 168 -17.30 0.79 19.62
C LEU A 168 -16.50 1.55 20.69
N GLY A 169 -15.93 2.71 20.35
CA GLY A 169 -15.19 3.57 21.29
C GLY A 169 -13.79 3.06 21.61
N LEU A 170 -13.21 2.17 20.79
CA LEU A 170 -11.82 1.75 20.95
C LEU A 170 -10.86 2.90 20.65
N SER A 171 -9.67 2.83 21.25
CA SER A 171 -8.59 3.81 20.97
C SER A 171 -8.19 3.79 19.48
N THR A 172 -7.72 4.92 18.96
CA THR A 172 -7.22 5.02 17.57
C THR A 172 -6.13 3.98 17.28
N TYR A 173 -5.26 3.73 18.26
CA TYR A 173 -4.20 2.72 18.16
C TYR A 173 -4.78 1.31 17.96
N SER A 174 -5.77 0.92 18.77
CA SER A 174 -6.47 -0.36 18.63
C SER A 174 -7.19 -0.47 17.28
N CYS A 175 -7.85 0.61 16.82
CA CYS A 175 -8.51 0.63 15.52
C CYS A 175 -7.52 0.40 14.38
N MET A 176 -6.36 1.07 14.41
CA MET A 176 -5.30 0.90 13.41
C MET A 176 -4.74 -0.52 13.40
N ILE A 177 -4.50 -1.12 14.57
CA ILE A 177 -4.03 -2.51 14.65
C ILE A 177 -5.06 -3.47 14.05
N ILE A 178 -6.34 -3.33 14.44
CA ILE A 178 -7.41 -4.19 13.94
C ILE A 178 -7.52 -4.07 12.42
N GLY A 179 -7.59 -2.85 11.89
CA GLY A 179 -7.67 -2.63 10.45
C GLY A 179 -6.45 -3.19 9.71
N PHE A 180 -5.24 -2.99 10.25
CA PHE A 180 -4.00 -3.48 9.66
C PHE A 180 -3.96 -5.00 9.62
N VAL A 181 -4.22 -5.66 10.76
CA VAL A 181 -4.19 -7.11 10.89
C VAL A 181 -5.23 -7.75 9.98
N ILE A 182 -6.45 -7.21 9.94
CA ILE A 182 -7.51 -7.73 9.07
C ILE A 182 -7.16 -7.56 7.60
N THR A 183 -6.74 -6.35 7.16
CA THR A 183 -6.34 -6.15 5.75
C THR A 183 -5.19 -7.08 5.35
N LEU A 184 -4.16 -7.19 6.19
CA LEU A 184 -3.01 -8.04 5.91
C LEU A 184 -3.39 -9.53 5.89
N ALA A 185 -4.14 -9.99 6.90
CA ALA A 185 -4.56 -11.39 7.00
C ALA A 185 -5.44 -11.78 5.81
N THR A 186 -6.42 -10.95 5.44
CA THR A 186 -7.27 -11.19 4.27
C THR A 186 -6.45 -11.23 2.99
N ARG A 187 -5.47 -10.33 2.82
CA ARG A 187 -4.63 -10.31 1.62
C ARG A 187 -3.73 -11.54 1.53
N LEU A 188 -3.06 -11.91 2.62
CA LEU A 188 -2.21 -13.11 2.68
C LEU A 188 -3.01 -14.41 2.53
N ALA A 189 -4.21 -14.46 3.10
CA ALA A 189 -5.18 -15.54 2.92
C ALA A 189 -5.54 -15.70 1.44
N ALA A 190 -5.93 -14.60 0.79
CA ALA A 190 -6.29 -14.60 -0.63
C ALA A 190 -5.12 -15.07 -1.51
N MET A 191 -3.89 -14.66 -1.20
CA MET A 191 -2.69 -15.12 -1.91
C MET A 191 -2.39 -16.61 -1.67
N LYS A 192 -2.58 -17.12 -0.45
CA LYS A 192 -2.29 -18.52 -0.10
C LYS A 192 -3.33 -19.49 -0.65
N TRP A 193 -4.60 -19.09 -0.64
CA TRP A 193 -5.73 -19.93 -1.06
C TRP A 193 -6.26 -19.58 -2.46
N HIS A 194 -5.57 -18.70 -3.20
CA HIS A 194 -5.94 -18.29 -4.55
C HIS A 194 -7.41 -17.84 -4.65
N TRP A 195 -7.82 -16.96 -3.73
CA TRP A 195 -9.17 -16.40 -3.77
C TRP A 195 -9.31 -15.40 -4.90
N HIS A 196 -10.21 -15.68 -5.84
CA HIS A 196 -10.53 -14.84 -6.98
C HIS A 196 -11.99 -14.41 -6.96
N LEU A 197 -12.23 -13.15 -7.30
CA LEU A 197 -13.53 -12.64 -7.67
C LEU A 197 -13.84 -13.07 -9.12
N PRO A 198 -15.13 -13.26 -9.46
CA PRO A 198 -15.51 -13.55 -10.83
C PRO A 198 -15.03 -12.43 -11.75
N VAL A 199 -14.22 -12.79 -12.75
CA VAL A 199 -13.77 -11.87 -13.79
C VAL A 199 -14.82 -11.89 -14.90
N PHE A 200 -15.15 -10.73 -15.46
CA PHE A 200 -16.00 -10.63 -16.64
C PHE A 200 -15.31 -11.35 -17.81
N ASN A 201 -15.73 -12.58 -18.11
CA ASN A 201 -15.24 -13.35 -19.26
C ASN A 201 -16.17 -13.09 -20.46
N PRO A 202 -15.68 -12.57 -21.60
CA PRO A 202 -16.50 -12.33 -22.79
C PRO A 202 -16.95 -13.60 -23.53
N GLU A 203 -16.51 -14.80 -23.14
CA GLU A 203 -16.86 -16.09 -23.79
C GLU A 203 -18.36 -16.50 -23.71
N HIS A 204 -19.26 -15.63 -23.27
CA HIS A 204 -20.72 -15.85 -23.28
C HIS A 204 -21.46 -14.81 -24.15
N MET A 205 -20.80 -14.21 -25.14
CA MET A 205 -21.39 -13.26 -26.08
C MET A 205 -21.48 -13.77 -27.54
N ASP A 206 -21.57 -15.10 -27.73
CA ASP A 206 -21.90 -15.72 -29.02
C ASP A 206 -23.30 -16.34 -29.00
#